data_AF-A0A847VXQ8-F1
#
_entry.id   AF-A0A847VXQ8-F1
#
_cell.length_a   1.000
_cell.length_b   1.000
_cell.length_c   1.000
_cell.angle_alpha   90.00
_cell.angle_beta   90.00
_cell.angle_gamma   90.00
#
_symmetry.space_group_name_H-M   'P 1'
#
loop_
_entity.id
_entity.type
_entity.pdbx_description
1 polymer ?
#
loop_
_entity_poly.entity_id
_entity_poly.type
_entity_poly.pdbx_seq_one_letter_code
_entity_poly.pdbx_strand_id
1 'polypeptide(L)'
;HGKLLHERADKYDAKEKRGDLITVRGMSIASHRLGMSGRCDVIEFRKDEKGAYISQFDGRYIPYPIEYKRGRTKRDNSDRFQLLAQLISLEDMLNIVLSEASVFYHEVRRRTPYSFAEEDKLELIKIAEEMHQLYERGYTPKPKISKKCLSCSLKNLCLPELDNIPTASNYIKERIKECGSF
;
A
#
# COMPACT_ATOMS: atom_id res chain seq x y z
N HIS A 1 -0.85 -12.25 13.00
CA HIS A 1 0.45 -12.91 13.16
C HIS A 1 1.46 -12.32 12.17
N GLY A 2 2.30 -11.38 12.62
CA GLY A 2 3.29 -10.68 11.79
C GLY A 2 4.32 -9.90 12.62
N LYS A 3 4.52 -10.30 13.88
CA LYS A 3 5.23 -9.52 14.91
C LYS A 3 6.57 -10.11 15.34
N LEU A 4 7.21 -10.94 14.51
CA LEU A 4 8.51 -11.56 14.81
C LEU A 4 9.53 -11.29 13.70
N LEU A 5 9.72 -10.00 13.41
CA LEU A 5 10.89 -9.43 12.70
C LEU A 5 10.84 -7.89 12.69
N HIS A 6 10.27 -7.31 13.74
CA HIS A 6 10.45 -5.89 14.08
C HIS A 6 11.57 -5.70 15.13
N GLU A 7 12.25 -6.77 15.55
CA GLU A 7 13.36 -6.73 16.53
C GLU A 7 14.73 -6.41 15.90
N ARG A 8 14.76 -5.78 14.73
CA ARG A 8 16.01 -5.21 14.16
C ARG A 8 15.98 -3.69 14.10
N ALA A 9 15.18 -3.06 14.98
CA ALA A 9 14.91 -1.62 15.04
C ALA A 9 16.17 -0.74 14.96
N ASP A 10 17.32 -1.23 15.44
CA ASP A 10 18.56 -0.45 15.53
C ASP A 10 19.54 -0.63 14.36
N LYS A 11 19.20 -1.42 13.32
CA LYS A 11 20.05 -1.57 12.12
C LYS A 11 19.37 -1.07 10.84
N TYR A 12 18.25 -0.36 10.95
CA TYR A 12 17.45 -0.05 9.77
C TYR A 12 18.02 1.05 8.88
N ASP A 13 18.97 1.88 9.32
CA ASP A 13 19.72 2.79 8.43
C ASP A 13 21.05 2.19 7.93
N ALA A 14 21.10 0.86 7.78
CA ALA A 14 22.27 0.19 7.22
C ALA A 14 22.46 0.61 5.76
N LYS A 15 23.46 1.45 5.53
CA LYS A 15 23.94 1.86 4.22
C LYS A 15 25.02 0.89 3.77
N GLU A 16 24.80 0.24 2.64
CA GLU A 16 25.80 -0.61 2.00
C GLU A 16 26.18 0.00 0.65
N LYS A 17 27.44 0.42 0.49
CA LYS A 17 27.97 0.93 -0.78
C LYS A 17 28.81 -0.15 -1.45
N ARG A 18 28.49 -0.48 -2.70
CA ARG A 18 29.25 -1.40 -3.56
C ARG A 18 29.41 -0.76 -4.94
N GLY A 19 30.58 -0.17 -5.19
CA GLY A 19 30.82 0.60 -6.41
C GLY A 19 29.79 1.73 -6.57
N ASP A 20 29.04 1.68 -7.67
CA ASP A 20 28.02 2.66 -8.06
C ASP A 20 26.61 2.39 -7.49
N LEU A 21 26.47 1.36 -6.64
CA LEU A 21 25.21 1.00 -5.98
C LEU A 21 25.28 1.30 -4.49
N ILE A 22 24.29 2.04 -3.98
CA ILE A 22 24.08 2.24 -2.55
C ILE A 22 22.74 1.64 -2.16
N THR A 23 22.74 0.73 -1.20
CA THR A 23 21.53 0.12 -0.66
C THR A 23 21.22 0.75 0.69
N VAL A 24 20.01 1.31 0.81
CA VAL A 24 19.45 1.80 2.07
C VAL A 24 18.27 0.91 2.42
N ARG A 25 18.13 0.57 3.71
CA ARG A 25 17.00 -0.21 4.20
C ARG A 25 16.10 0.67 5.04
N GLY A 26 14.85 0.27 5.23
CA GLY A 26 13.95 0.86 6.21
C GLY A 26 13.81 2.39 6.16
N MET A 27 13.95 3.03 5.00
CA MET A 27 13.90 4.49 4.88
C MET A 27 12.45 4.98 5.05
N SER A 28 12.25 5.95 5.93
CA SER A 28 10.97 6.65 6.04
C SER A 28 10.74 7.52 4.81
N ILE A 29 9.50 7.53 4.31
CA ILE A 29 9.10 8.28 3.13
C ILE A 29 7.80 9.05 3.40
N ALA A 30 7.59 10.14 2.67
CA ALA A 30 6.36 10.91 2.74
C ALA A 30 6.04 11.53 1.38
N SER A 31 4.74 11.64 1.09
CA SER A 31 4.23 12.34 -0.09
C SER A 31 3.15 13.32 0.35
N HIS A 32 3.34 14.59 -0.01
CA HIS A 32 2.31 15.60 0.18
C HIS A 32 1.16 15.39 -0.82
N ARG A 33 1.45 14.97 -2.06
CA ARG A 33 0.42 14.70 -3.08
C ARG A 33 -0.54 13.60 -2.65
N LEU A 34 -0.03 12.58 -1.96
CA LEU A 34 -0.85 11.50 -1.42
C LEU A 34 -1.42 11.83 -0.03
N GLY A 35 -0.88 12.80 0.70
CA GLY A 35 -1.22 13.04 2.10
C GLY A 35 -0.88 11.83 2.99
N MET A 36 0.20 11.10 2.68
CA MET A 36 0.57 9.86 3.36
C MET A 36 2.06 9.83 3.68
N SER A 37 2.38 9.13 4.77
CA SER A 37 3.75 8.75 5.13
C SER A 37 3.85 7.24 5.24
N GLY A 38 5.03 6.70 4.96
CA GLY A 38 5.27 5.27 4.99
C GLY A 38 6.74 4.93 5.18
N ARG A 39 7.06 3.68 4.85
CA ARG A 39 8.43 3.15 4.93
C ARG A 39 8.70 2.29 3.71
N CYS A 40 9.89 2.45 3.12
CA CYS A 40 10.44 1.53 2.14
C CYS A 40 11.29 0.47 2.84
N ASP A 41 11.11 -0.80 2.48
CA ASP A 41 11.94 -1.88 3.00
C ASP A 41 13.39 -1.73 2.54
N VAL A 42 13.59 -1.54 1.24
CA VAL A 42 14.90 -1.36 0.60
C VAL A 42 14.79 -0.35 -0.54
N ILE A 43 15.80 0.50 -0.66
CA ILE A 43 16.00 1.39 -1.81
C ILE A 43 17.42 1.18 -2.33
N GLU A 44 17.52 0.82 -3.60
CA GLU A 44 18.76 0.78 -4.36
C GLU A 44 18.98 2.12 -5.05
N PHE A 45 19.94 2.93 -4.60
CA PHE A 45 20.37 4.14 -5.28
C PHE A 45 21.47 3.79 -6.28
N ARG A 46 21.17 3.91 -7.57
CA ARG A 46 22.10 3.63 -8.67
C ARG A 46 22.67 4.93 -9.20
N LYS A 47 23.99 5.05 -9.27
CA LYS A 47 24.64 6.26 -9.77
C LYS A 47 24.26 6.51 -11.22
N ASP A 48 23.74 7.69 -11.51
CA ASP A 48 23.30 8.10 -12.85
C ASP A 48 23.24 9.63 -12.92
N GLU A 49 23.76 10.23 -13.99
CA GLU A 49 23.78 11.69 -14.17
C GLU A 49 22.38 12.31 -14.30
N LYS A 50 21.38 11.53 -14.70
CA LYS A 50 19.96 11.93 -14.76
C LYS A 50 19.25 11.80 -13.41
N GLY A 51 19.92 11.23 -12.41
CA GLY A 51 19.40 11.06 -11.07
C GLY A 51 19.32 12.34 -10.25
N ALA A 52 18.69 12.25 -9.08
CA ALA A 52 18.63 13.32 -8.11
C ALA A 52 19.99 13.45 -7.40
N TYR A 53 20.44 14.67 -7.13
CA TYR A 53 21.65 14.88 -6.34
C TYR A 53 21.36 14.56 -4.87
N ILE A 54 22.10 13.62 -4.30
CA ILE A 54 21.97 13.20 -2.91
C ILE A 54 23.25 13.60 -2.18
N SER A 55 23.15 14.67 -1.39
CA SER A 55 24.31 15.24 -0.68
C SER A 55 24.98 14.25 0.26
N GLN A 56 24.22 13.35 0.89
CA GLN A 56 24.79 12.32 1.78
C GLN A 56 25.69 11.31 1.04
N PHE A 57 25.56 11.19 -0.28
CA PHE A 57 26.34 10.26 -1.11
C PHE A 57 27.31 10.96 -2.06
N ASP A 58 27.29 12.29 -2.07
CA ASP A 58 28.04 13.15 -2.97
C ASP A 58 27.97 12.69 -4.45
N GLY A 59 26.76 12.65 -4.97
CA GLY A 59 26.54 12.22 -6.35
C GLY A 59 25.08 12.23 -6.76
N ARG A 60 24.85 11.97 -8.04
CA ARG A 60 23.50 11.81 -8.60
C ARG A 60 23.12 10.35 -8.68
N TYR A 61 21.90 10.05 -8.22
CA TYR A 61 21.40 8.68 -8.13
C TYR A 61 19.94 8.58 -8.54
N ILE A 62 19.60 7.49 -9.23
CA ILE A 62 18.22 7.08 -9.45
C ILE A 62 17.84 6.10 -8.33
N PRO A 63 16.89 6.45 -7.45
CA PRO A 63 16.38 5.52 -6.44
C PRO A 63 15.52 4.44 -7.10
N TYR A 64 15.69 3.20 -6.64
CA TYR A 64 14.90 2.07 -7.08
C TYR A 64 14.32 1.35 -5.86
N PRO A 65 13.02 1.53 -5.54
CA PRO A 65 12.41 0.90 -4.38
C PRO A 65 12.20 -0.61 -4.59
N ILE A 66 12.42 -1.38 -3.53
CA ILE A 66 12.22 -2.82 -3.49
C ILE A 66 11.44 -3.20 -2.22
N GLU A 67 10.23 -3.70 -2.41
CA GLU A 67 9.38 -4.21 -1.33
C GLU A 67 9.68 -5.69 -1.05
N TYR A 68 9.86 -6.06 0.22
CA TYR A 68 10.19 -7.42 0.61
C TYR A 68 8.94 -8.16 1.07
N LYS A 69 8.58 -9.23 0.36
CA LYS A 69 7.44 -10.09 0.72
C LYS A 69 7.92 -11.48 1.09
N ARG A 70 7.40 -12.03 2.19
CA ARG A 70 7.71 -13.39 2.62
C ARG A 70 6.99 -14.45 1.79
N GLY A 71 5.71 -14.25 1.50
CA GLY A 71 4.88 -15.21 0.78
C GLY A 71 4.96 -15.10 -0.74
N ARG A 72 4.05 -15.76 -1.44
CA ARG A 72 3.91 -15.71 -2.91
C ARG A 72 3.11 -14.48 -3.36
N THR A 73 3.23 -14.14 -4.65
CA THR A 73 2.47 -13.08 -5.32
C THR A 73 0.98 -13.18 -5.00
N LYS A 74 0.41 -12.10 -4.45
CA LYS A 74 -1.05 -12.00 -4.29
C LYS A 74 -1.71 -11.82 -5.65
N ARG A 75 -2.96 -12.28 -5.78
CA ARG A 75 -3.77 -12.09 -6.99
C ARG A 75 -4.37 -10.68 -7.10
N ASP A 76 -4.28 -9.85 -6.06
CA ASP A 76 -4.88 -8.50 -6.06
C ASP A 76 -3.84 -7.39 -6.23
N ASN A 77 -4.30 -6.21 -6.67
CA ASN A 77 -3.47 -5.05 -6.97
C ASN A 77 -2.92 -4.35 -5.71
N SER A 78 -3.11 -4.93 -4.51
CA SER A 78 -2.71 -4.28 -3.25
C SER A 78 -1.21 -4.07 -3.17
N ASP A 79 -0.42 -5.08 -3.52
CA ASP A 79 1.04 -4.99 -3.52
C ASP A 79 1.52 -3.98 -4.59
N ARG A 80 0.81 -3.87 -5.72
CA ARG A 80 1.09 -2.89 -6.77
C ARG A 80 0.88 -1.45 -6.29
N PHE A 81 -0.27 -1.16 -5.68
CA PHE A 81 -0.56 0.18 -5.16
C PHE A 81 0.34 0.58 -4.00
N GLN A 82 0.72 -0.37 -3.14
CA GLN A 82 1.71 -0.11 -2.08
C GLN A 82 3.06 0.32 -2.67
N LEU A 83 3.54 -0.40 -3.68
CA LEU A 83 4.80 -0.10 -4.37
C LEU A 83 4.74 1.25 -5.10
N LEU A 84 3.61 1.55 -5.72
CA LEU A 84 3.37 2.83 -6.39
C LEU A 84 3.33 4.00 -5.40
N ALA A 85 2.73 3.83 -4.22
CA ALA A 85 2.74 4.85 -3.17
C ALA A 85 4.17 5.17 -2.71
N GLN A 86 5.01 4.14 -2.57
CA GLN A 86 6.43 4.29 -2.24
C GLN A 86 7.18 5.03 -3.35
N LEU A 87 6.93 4.68 -4.62
CA LEU A 87 7.52 5.33 -5.78
C LEU A 87 7.18 6.82 -5.81
N ILE A 88 5.90 7.20 -5.73
CA ILE A 88 5.45 8.61 -5.71
C ILE A 88 6.06 9.36 -4.52
N SER A 89 6.17 8.72 -3.35
CA SER A 89 6.79 9.36 -2.18
C SER A 89 8.28 9.65 -2.41
N LEU A 90 9.00 8.77 -3.11
CA LEU A 90 10.40 9.02 -3.47
C LEU A 90 10.53 10.12 -4.52
N GLU A 91 9.62 10.18 -5.49
CA GLU A 91 9.55 11.28 -6.46
C GLU A 91 9.39 12.63 -5.75
N ASP A 92 8.45 12.73 -4.82
CA ASP A 92 8.16 13.96 -4.07
C ASP A 92 9.34 14.39 -3.20
N MET A 93 10.00 13.43 -2.53
CA MET A 93 11.13 13.73 -1.63
C MET A 93 12.41 14.13 -2.37
N LEU A 94 12.64 13.57 -3.55
CA LEU A 94 13.91 13.72 -4.29
C LEU A 94 13.75 14.57 -5.55
N ASN A 95 12.54 15.03 -5.85
CA ASN A 95 12.19 15.82 -7.03
C ASN A 95 12.68 15.15 -8.34
N ILE A 96 12.32 13.88 -8.53
CA ILE A 96 12.69 13.05 -9.68
C ILE A 96 11.46 12.31 -10.22
N VAL A 97 11.50 11.89 -11.50
CA VAL A 97 10.50 11.00 -12.08
C VAL A 97 11.02 9.56 -12.11
N LEU A 98 10.23 8.64 -11.59
CA LEU A 98 10.50 7.20 -11.52
C LEU A 98 9.38 6.45 -12.24
N SER A 99 9.72 5.33 -12.86
CA SER A 99 8.76 4.48 -13.57
C SER A 99 8.89 3.01 -13.23
N GLU A 100 9.87 2.63 -12.39
CA GLU A 100 10.16 1.24 -12.09
C GLU A 100 10.37 1.00 -10.60
N ALA A 101 9.90 -0.15 -10.14
CA ALA A 101 10.15 -0.69 -8.81
C ALA A 101 10.13 -2.21 -8.86
N SER A 102 10.47 -2.88 -7.77
CA SER A 102 10.37 -4.34 -7.70
C SER A 102 9.77 -4.84 -6.40
N VAL A 103 9.17 -6.02 -6.47
CA VAL A 103 8.90 -6.84 -5.29
C VAL A 103 9.93 -7.96 -5.25
N PHE A 104 10.52 -8.19 -4.09
CA PHE A 104 11.39 -9.34 -3.83
C PHE A 104 10.66 -10.37 -2.97
N TYR A 105 10.49 -11.57 -3.51
CA TYR A 105 9.82 -12.68 -2.82
C TYR A 105 10.87 -13.62 -2.19
N HIS A 106 10.89 -13.70 -0.86
CA HIS A 106 11.90 -14.49 -0.13
C HIS A 106 11.84 -15.99 -0.38
N GLU A 107 10.63 -16.58 -0.44
CA GLU A 107 10.44 -18.02 -0.65
C GLU A 107 11.05 -18.51 -1.97
N VAL A 108 10.87 -17.75 -3.04
CA VAL A 108 11.35 -18.10 -4.39
C VAL A 108 12.65 -17.38 -4.76
N ARG A 109 13.19 -16.54 -3.85
CA ARG A 109 14.36 -15.66 -4.05
C ARG A 109 14.33 -14.91 -5.39
N ARG A 110 13.15 -14.48 -5.81
CA ARG A 110 12.92 -13.88 -7.13
C ARG A 110 12.52 -12.42 -6.99
N ARG A 111 13.16 -11.57 -7.80
CA ARG A 111 12.77 -10.17 -8.03
C ARG A 111 11.78 -10.11 -9.18
N THR A 112 10.65 -9.47 -8.96
CA THR A 112 9.65 -9.19 -10.00
C THR A 112 9.61 -7.67 -10.21
N PRO A 113 10.04 -7.18 -11.39
CA PRO A 113 9.94 -5.77 -11.72
C PRO A 113 8.49 -5.38 -12.02
N TYR A 114 8.15 -4.14 -11.68
CA TYR A 114 6.90 -3.47 -12.02
C TYR A 114 7.25 -2.16 -12.68
N SER A 115 6.56 -1.87 -13.78
CA SER A 115 6.61 -0.57 -14.45
C SER A 115 5.30 0.16 -14.19
N PHE A 116 5.41 1.47 -14.01
CA PHE A 116 4.32 2.38 -13.73
C PHE A 116 4.33 3.51 -14.76
N ALA A 117 3.18 3.71 -15.37
CA ALA A 117 2.92 4.85 -16.23
C ALA A 117 2.37 6.03 -15.41
N GLU A 118 2.28 7.20 -16.01
CA GLU A 118 1.73 8.39 -15.33
C GLU A 118 0.25 8.20 -14.97
N GLU A 119 -0.50 7.44 -15.77
CA GLU A 119 -1.91 7.13 -15.51
C GLU A 119 -2.09 6.35 -14.21
N ASP A 120 -1.15 5.46 -13.88
CA ASP A 120 -1.16 4.70 -12.64
C ASP A 120 -1.01 5.64 -11.43
N LYS A 121 -0.08 6.59 -11.53
CA LYS A 121 0.17 7.56 -10.45
C LYS A 121 -1.07 8.42 -10.23
N LEU A 122 -1.70 8.88 -11.32
CA LEU A 122 -2.94 9.65 -11.26
C LEU A 122 -4.10 8.85 -10.66
N GLU A 123 -4.21 7.56 -10.97
CA GLU A 123 -5.21 6.68 -10.35
C GLU A 123 -5.02 6.61 -8.83
N LEU A 124 -3.79 6.38 -8.37
CA LEU A 124 -3.50 6.28 -6.93
C LEU A 124 -3.73 7.60 -6.19
N ILE A 125 -3.38 8.74 -6.81
CA ILE A 125 -3.64 10.07 -6.23
C ILE A 125 -5.14 10.28 -6.03
N LYS A 126 -5.97 9.94 -7.02
CA LYS A 126 -7.44 10.02 -6.90
C LYS A 126 -8.00 9.14 -5.79
N ILE A 127 -7.48 7.92 -5.66
CA ILE A 127 -7.88 7.01 -4.58
C ILE A 127 -7.51 7.59 -3.21
N ALA A 128 -6.31 8.17 -3.08
CA ALA A 128 -5.87 8.81 -1.85
C ALA A 128 -6.74 10.03 -1.51
N GLU A 129 -7.06 10.88 -2.48
CA GLU A 129 -7.98 12.01 -2.32
C GLU A 129 -9.37 11.56 -1.85
N GLU A 130 -9.95 10.52 -2.47
CA GLU A 130 -11.23 9.96 -2.04
C GLU A 130 -11.17 9.46 -0.59
N MET A 131 -10.11 8.75 -0.23
CA MET A 131 -9.88 8.27 1.14
C MET A 131 -9.86 9.43 2.14
N HIS A 132 -9.14 10.51 1.85
CA HIS A 132 -9.08 11.69 2.71
C HIS A 132 -10.42 12.40 2.82
N GLN A 133 -11.16 12.56 1.72
CA GLN A 133 -12.51 13.16 1.73
C GLN A 133 -13.49 12.35 2.58
N LEU A 134 -13.44 11.02 2.53
CA LEU A 134 -14.27 10.15 3.36
C LEU A 134 -13.95 10.35 4.85
N TYR A 135 -12.66 10.44 5.18
CA TYR A 135 -12.19 10.67 6.54
C TYR A 135 -12.63 12.04 7.08
N GLU A 136 -12.43 13.12 6.31
CA GLU A 136 -12.82 14.48 6.69
C GLU A 136 -14.33 14.62 6.94
N ARG A 137 -15.15 13.93 6.15
CA ARG A 137 -16.62 13.94 6.32
C ARG A 137 -17.10 13.03 7.45
N GLY A 138 -16.22 12.26 8.08
CA GLY A 138 -16.59 11.24 9.06
C GLY A 138 -17.50 10.16 8.48
N TYR A 139 -17.47 9.95 7.17
CA TYR A 139 -18.36 9.02 6.48
C TYR A 139 -17.67 7.69 6.25
N THR A 140 -18.18 6.64 6.90
CA THR A 140 -17.74 5.26 6.67
C THR A 140 -18.59 4.63 5.56
N PRO A 141 -18.00 4.28 4.39
CA PRO A 141 -18.74 3.63 3.32
C PRO A 141 -19.35 2.29 3.75
N LYS A 142 -20.46 1.90 3.12
CA LYS A 142 -21.04 0.57 3.33
C LYS A 142 -20.05 -0.54 2.94
N PRO A 143 -19.95 -1.60 3.76
CA PRO A 143 -19.02 -2.69 3.48
C PRO A 143 -19.41 -3.43 2.19
N LYS A 144 -18.42 -3.68 1.34
CA LYS A 144 -18.58 -4.63 0.22
C LYS A 144 -18.35 -6.05 0.74
N ILE A 145 -19.44 -6.73 1.08
CA ILE A 145 -19.40 -8.08 1.64
C ILE A 145 -18.71 -9.04 0.66
N SER A 146 -17.67 -9.73 1.13
CA SER A 146 -16.93 -10.72 0.37
C SER A 146 -16.31 -11.78 1.28
N LYS A 147 -15.70 -12.81 0.70
CA LYS A 147 -14.96 -13.84 1.48
C LYS A 147 -13.85 -13.23 2.36
N LYS A 148 -13.32 -12.04 2.02
CA LYS A 148 -12.31 -11.32 2.83
C LYS A 148 -12.87 -10.83 4.17
N CYS A 149 -14.18 -10.64 4.30
CA CYS A 149 -14.81 -10.21 5.55
C CYS A 149 -14.64 -11.24 6.68
N LEU A 150 -14.55 -12.54 6.35
CA LEU A 150 -14.40 -13.62 7.33
C LEU A 150 -13.04 -13.59 8.03
N SER A 151 -11.99 -13.12 7.36
CA SER A 151 -10.63 -12.97 7.90
C SER A 151 -10.27 -11.52 8.22
N CYS A 152 -11.23 -10.60 8.14
CA CYS A 152 -11.01 -9.18 8.40
C CYS A 152 -10.85 -8.93 9.90
N SER A 153 -9.78 -8.25 10.30
CA SER A 153 -9.56 -7.83 11.69
C SER A 153 -10.65 -6.90 12.22
N LEU A 154 -11.38 -6.22 11.33
CA LEU A 154 -12.46 -5.30 11.67
C LEU A 154 -13.84 -5.98 11.65
N LYS A 155 -13.95 -7.30 11.44
CA LYS A 155 -15.26 -7.99 11.29
C LYS A 155 -16.23 -7.66 12.43
N ASN A 156 -15.76 -7.70 13.67
CA ASN A 156 -16.61 -7.49 14.85
C ASN A 156 -16.98 -6.01 15.07
N LEU A 157 -16.24 -5.08 14.47
CA LEU A 157 -16.57 -3.64 14.52
C LEU A 157 -17.48 -3.23 13.36
N CYS A 158 -17.22 -3.79 12.17
CA CYS A 158 -17.98 -3.51 10.95
C CYS A 158 -19.34 -4.20 10.93
N LEU A 159 -19.46 -5.39 11.53
CA LEU A 159 -20.68 -6.23 11.57
C LEU A 159 -21.34 -6.39 10.19
N PRO A 160 -20.62 -6.91 9.18
CA PRO A 160 -21.10 -6.97 7.79
C PRO A 160 -22.35 -7.85 7.61
N GLU A 161 -22.64 -8.73 8.57
CA GLU A 161 -23.82 -9.60 8.57
C GLU A 161 -25.14 -8.81 8.76
N LEU A 162 -25.08 -7.60 9.36
CA LEU A 162 -26.25 -6.75 9.56
C LEU A 162 -26.77 -6.10 8.26
N ASP A 163 -25.92 -5.94 7.25
CA ASP A 163 -26.29 -5.31 5.97
C ASP A 163 -27.23 -6.19 5.11
N ASN A 164 -27.32 -7.50 5.42
CA ASN A 164 -28.22 -8.45 4.75
C ASN A 164 -29.50 -8.74 5.53
N ILE A 165 -29.74 -8.06 6.65
CA ILE A 165 -30.98 -8.27 7.43
C ILE A 165 -32.11 -7.49 6.76
N PRO A 166 -33.23 -8.14 6.39
CA PRO A 166 -34.39 -7.44 5.86
C PRO A 166 -34.86 -6.38 6.86
N THR A 167 -35.30 -5.23 6.36
CA THR A 167 -35.79 -4.16 7.23
C THR A 167 -36.93 -4.67 8.11
N ALA A 168 -37.07 -4.11 9.32
CA ALA A 168 -38.14 -4.48 10.24
C ALA A 168 -39.53 -4.41 9.56
N SER A 169 -39.73 -3.46 8.65
CA SER A 169 -40.95 -3.33 7.84
C SER A 169 -41.19 -4.54 6.92
N ASN A 170 -40.15 -5.03 6.23
CA ASN A 170 -40.28 -6.23 5.40
C ASN A 170 -40.53 -7.48 6.25
N TYR A 171 -39.83 -7.63 7.37
CA TYR A 171 -40.05 -8.75 8.30
C TYR A 171 -41.50 -8.79 8.83
N ILE A 172 -42.04 -7.63 9.24
CA ILE A 172 -43.43 -7.51 9.71
C ILE A 172 -44.42 -7.84 8.58
N LYS A 173 -44.18 -7.36 7.35
CA LYS A 173 -45.05 -7.64 6.20
C LYS A 173 -45.07 -9.13 5.83
N GLU A 174 -43.93 -9.81 5.88
CA GLU A 174 -43.86 -11.25 5.63
C GLU A 174 -44.62 -12.03 6.70
N ARG A 175 -44.45 -11.69 7.99
CA ARG A 175 -45.17 -12.34 9.09
C ARG A 175 -46.68 -12.10 9.06
N ILE A 176 -47.12 -10.92 8.66
CA ILE A 176 -48.56 -10.63 8.47
C ILE A 176 -49.11 -11.44 7.29
N LYS A 177 -48.36 -11.61 6.19
CA LYS A 177 -48.77 -12.47 5.06
C LYS A 177 -48.88 -13.95 5.46
N GLU A 178 -47.95 -14.46 6.26
CA GLU A 178 -48.01 -15.83 6.78
C GLU A 178 -49.23 -16.05 7.69
N CYS A 179 -49.60 -15.07 8.51
CA CYS A 179 -50.80 -15.15 9.37
C CYS A 179 -52.14 -14.90 8.65
N GLY A 180 -52.13 -14.30 7.45
CA GLY A 180 -53.34 -13.97 6.68
C GLY A 180 -53.81 -15.08 5.73
N SER A 181 -53.22 -16.28 5.81
CA SER A 181 -53.55 -17.45 4.99
C SER A 181 -54.46 -18.41 5.77
N PHE A 182 -55.72 -18.01 6.02
CA PHE A 182 -56.79 -18.88 6.49
C PHE A 182 -58.06 -18.62 5.69
#